data_AF-A0A1W9J2B6-F1
#
_entry.id   AF-A0A1W9J2B6-F1
#
_cell.length_a   1.000
_cell.length_b   1.000
_cell.length_c   1.000
_cell.angle_alpha   90.00
_cell.angle_beta   90.00
_cell.angle_gamma   90.00
#
_symmetry.space_group_name_H-M   'P 1'
#
loop_
_entity.id
_entity.type
_entity.pdbx_description
1 polymer ?
#
loop_
_entity_poly.entity_id
_entity_poly.type
_entity_poly.pdbx_seq_one_letter_code
_entity_poly.pdbx_strand_id
1 'polypeptide(L)'
;MRTFGKDRYDLTLADVVLPDGDNLKQQLVKVGMCWWYCKYAPRNAVLEELETDAGEKRMGLWAEAQPIPSWEWRKAKRPPHALRDPVDVIRLIS
;
A
#
# COMPACT_ATOMS: atom_id res chain seq x y z
N MET A 1 -1.12 18.33 -4.51
CA MET A 1 -0.27 17.17 -4.20
C MET A 1 0.92 17.61 -3.35
N ARG A 2 1.32 16.84 -2.35
CA ARG A 2 2.48 17.13 -1.49
C ARG A 2 3.54 16.06 -1.70
N THR A 3 4.74 16.43 -2.15
CA THR A 3 5.85 15.50 -2.40
C THR A 3 6.80 15.45 -1.20
N PHE A 4 7.30 14.26 -0.85
CA PHE A 4 8.21 14.02 0.28
C PHE A 4 9.65 13.74 -0.16
N GLY A 5 9.92 13.80 -1.47
CA GLY A 5 11.20 13.49 -2.07
C GLY A 5 11.11 12.24 -2.95
N LYS A 6 12.25 11.60 -3.18
CA LYS A 6 12.35 10.39 -4.00
C LYS A 6 12.83 9.21 -3.16
N ASP A 7 12.30 8.03 -3.42
CA ASP A 7 12.80 6.79 -2.83
C ASP A 7 14.16 6.42 -3.46
N ARG A 8 14.82 5.38 -2.92
CA ARG A 8 16.06 4.76 -3.41
C ARG A 8 16.05 4.32 -4.89
N TYR A 9 14.89 4.38 -5.54
CA TYR A 9 14.68 4.06 -6.95
C TYR A 9 14.31 5.29 -7.80
N ASP A 10 14.59 6.51 -7.30
CA ASP A 10 14.27 7.78 -7.96
C ASP A 10 12.75 8.00 -8.19
N LEU A 11 11.90 7.19 -7.55
CA LEU A 11 10.44 7.33 -7.59
C LEU A 11 9.99 8.41 -6.62
N THR A 12 9.24 9.38 -7.12
CA THR A 12 8.67 10.47 -6.30
C THR A 12 7.60 9.95 -5.34
N LEU A 13 7.82 10.16 -4.04
CA LEU A 13 6.84 9.90 -3.00
C LEU A 13 5.94 11.11 -2.83
N ALA A 14 4.62 10.94 -2.97
CA ALA A 14 3.67 12.03 -2.87
C ALA A 14 2.35 11.63 -2.22
N ASP A 15 1.75 12.59 -1.52
CA ASP A 15 0.38 12.55 -1.05
C ASP A 15 -0.50 13.32 -2.04
N VAL A 16 -1.53 12.64 -2.52
CA VAL A 16 -2.52 13.22 -3.42
C VAL A 16 -3.74 13.59 -2.59
N VAL A 17 -4.05 14.89 -2.60
CA VAL A 17 -5.27 15.45 -2.01
C VAL A 17 -6.23 15.70 -3.17
N LEU A 18 -7.44 15.15 -3.04
CA LEU A 18 -8.54 15.30 -3.98
C LEU A 18 -9.10 16.74 -3.93
N PRO A 19 -9.81 17.19 -4.97
CA PRO A 19 -10.45 18.53 -4.98
C PRO A 19 -11.36 18.77 -3.77
N ASP A 20 -11.94 17.70 -3.23
CA ASP A 20 -12.86 17.73 -2.08
C ASP A 20 -12.12 17.82 -0.73
N GLY A 21 -10.78 17.84 -0.71
CA GLY A 21 -9.95 17.92 0.49
C GLY A 21 -9.53 16.56 1.06
N ASP A 22 -10.10 15.47 0.57
CA ASP A 22 -9.78 14.11 1.02
C ASP A 22 -8.42 13.61 0.52
N ASN A 23 -7.77 12.73 1.29
CA ASN A 23 -6.53 12.09 0.87
C ASN A 23 -6.84 10.82 0.07
N LEU A 24 -6.31 10.73 -1.15
CA LEU A 24 -6.53 9.59 -2.04
C LEU A 24 -6.15 8.25 -1.39
N LYS A 25 -5.05 8.21 -0.63
CA LYS A 25 -4.61 6.95 0.01
C LYS A 25 -5.62 6.46 1.05
N GLN A 26 -6.25 7.38 1.77
CA GLN A 26 -7.27 7.05 2.78
C GLN A 26 -8.50 6.48 2.08
N GLN A 27 -8.95 7.09 0.98
CA GLN A 27 -10.06 6.58 0.20
C GLN A 27 -9.78 5.18 -0.35
N LEU A 28 -8.57 4.92 -0.87
CA LEU A 28 -8.20 3.61 -1.39
C LEU A 28 -8.15 2.52 -0.30
N VAL A 29 -7.65 2.84 0.89
CA VAL A 29 -7.67 1.90 2.04
C VAL A 29 -9.11 1.65 2.48
N LYS A 30 -9.93 2.71 2.57
CA LYS A 30 -11.35 2.63 2.95
C LYS A 30 -12.16 1.70 2.05
N VAL A 31 -11.92 1.71 0.74
CA VAL A 31 -12.62 0.81 -0.21
C VAL A 31 -11.92 -0.55 -0.35
N GLY A 32 -10.89 -0.84 0.44
CA GLY A 32 -10.17 -2.11 0.41
C GLY A 32 -9.33 -2.33 -0.85
N MET A 33 -8.98 -1.28 -1.59
CA MET A 33 -8.14 -1.36 -2.79
C MET A 33 -6.64 -1.26 -2.48
N CYS A 34 -6.28 -0.84 -1.26
CA CYS A 34 -4.91 -0.72 -0.81
C CYS A 34 -4.76 -1.21 0.63
N TRP A 35 -3.56 -1.66 0.95
CA TRP A 35 -3.15 -2.05 2.29
C TRP A 35 -2.51 -0.88 3.01
N TRP A 36 -2.75 -0.73 4.30
CA TRP A 36 -2.01 0.22 5.12
C TRP A 36 -0.59 -0.30 5.33
N TYR A 37 0.39 0.43 4.80
CA TYR A 37 1.78 0.05 4.98
C TYR A 37 2.39 0.68 6.23
N CYS A 38 2.29 -0.01 7.37
CA CYS A 38 2.77 0.46 8.68
C CYS A 38 4.23 0.92 8.67
N LYS A 39 5.07 0.41 7.75
CA LYS A 39 6.48 0.81 7.63
C LYS A 39 6.67 2.30 7.28
N TYR A 40 5.78 2.87 6.46
CA TYR A 40 5.87 4.29 6.06
C TYR A 40 4.97 5.21 6.88
N ALA A 41 3.90 4.67 7.48
CA ALA A 41 2.96 5.46 8.27
C ALA A 41 2.56 4.74 9.58
N PRO A 42 3.53 4.45 10.48
CA PRO A 42 3.29 3.60 11.65
C PRO A 42 2.37 4.21 12.71
N ARG A 43 2.14 5.53 12.67
CA ARG A 43 1.33 6.27 13.67
C ARG A 43 0.06 6.87 13.07
N ASN A 44 -0.37 6.38 11.91
CA ASN A 44 -1.54 6.92 11.23
C ASN A 44 -2.80 6.13 11.61
N ALA A 45 -3.38 6.46 12.77
CA ALA A 45 -4.58 5.81 13.30
C ALA A 45 -5.76 5.81 12.31
N VAL A 46 -5.88 6.83 11.47
CA VAL A 46 -6.92 6.89 10.44
C VAL A 46 -6.79 5.75 9.43
N LEU A 47 -5.56 5.41 9.01
CA LEU A 47 -5.36 4.31 8.05
C LEU A 47 -5.60 2.94 8.70
N GLU A 48 -5.26 2.80 9.98
CA GLU A 48 -5.52 1.59 10.76
C GLU A 48 -7.02 1.32 10.89
N GLU A 49 -7.79 2.33 11.27
CA GLU A 49 -9.26 2.23 11.37
C GLU A 49 -9.90 1.93 10.01
N LEU A 50 -9.47 2.60 8.95
CA LEU A 50 -10.01 2.38 7.60
C LEU A 50 -9.67 0.98 7.05
N GLU A 51 -8.48 0.45 7.35
CA GLU A 51 -8.11 -0.91 6.97
C GLU A 51 -8.94 -1.95 7.72
N THR A 52 -9.15 -1.72 9.02
CA THR A 52 -9.99 -2.57 9.87
C THR A 52 -11.42 -2.61 9.36
N ASP A 53 -12.01 -1.45 9.07
CA ASP A 53 -13.38 -1.32 8.54
C ASP A 53 -13.52 -1.99 7.16
N ALA A 54 -12.53 -1.84 6.28
CA ALA A 54 -12.51 -2.52 4.98
C ALA A 54 -12.41 -4.05 5.10
N GLY A 55 -11.65 -4.53 6.09
CA GLY A 55 -11.52 -5.95 6.44
C GLY A 55 -12.82 -6.55 6.96
N GLU A 56 -13.47 -5.88 7.92
CA GLU A 56 -14.76 -6.29 8.47
C GLU A 56 -15.85 -6.35 7.40
N LYS A 57 -15.86 -5.38 6.48
CA LYS A 57 -16.80 -5.30 5.36
C LYS A 57 -16.42 -6.21 4.18
N ARG A 58 -15.28 -6.91 4.25
CA ARG A 58 -14.75 -7.77 3.17
C ARG A 58 -14.71 -7.06 1.82
N MET A 59 -14.28 -5.79 1.83
CA MET A 59 -14.25 -4.95 0.63
C MET A 59 -12.99 -5.19 -0.19
N GLY A 60 -13.12 -5.23 -1.52
CA GLY A 60 -11.97 -5.29 -2.44
C GLY A 60 -11.02 -6.47 -2.15
N LEU A 61 -9.78 -6.16 -1.81
CA LEU A 61 -8.73 -7.14 -1.50
C LEU A 61 -9.08 -8.01 -0.27
N TRP A 62 -9.98 -7.54 0.60
CA TRP A 62 -10.44 -8.25 1.80
C TRP A 62 -11.60 -9.21 1.55
N ALA A 63 -12.09 -9.32 0.31
CA ALA A 63 -13.14 -10.28 -0.06
C ALA A 63 -12.63 -11.74 -0.01
N GLU A 64 -11.32 -11.94 -0.14
CA GLU A 64 -10.70 -13.26 -0.03
C GLU A 64 -10.66 -13.74 1.44
N ALA A 65 -10.70 -15.05 1.66
CA ALA A 65 -10.77 -15.63 3.02
C ALA A 65 -9.48 -15.42 3.84
N GLN A 66 -8.33 -15.30 3.18
CA GLN A 66 -7.03 -15.06 3.79
C GLN A 66 -6.24 -14.08 2.91
N PRO A 67 -6.58 -12.78 2.97
CA PRO A 67 -5.91 -11.79 2.14
C PRO A 67 -4.47 -11.65 2.64
N ILE A 68 -3.50 -11.88 1.75
CA ILE A 68 -2.08 -11.76 2.06
C ILE A 68 -1.59 -10.42 1.52
N PRO A 69 -1.00 -9.54 2.35
CA PRO A 69 -0.48 -8.29 1.85
C PRO A 69 0.62 -8.53 0.83
N SER A 70 0.65 -7.69 -0.21
CA SER A 70 1.57 -7.86 -1.34
C SER A 70 3.06 -7.92 -0.94
N TRP A 71 3.46 -7.30 0.19
CA TRP A 71 4.83 -7.40 0.70
C TRP A 71 5.15 -8.77 1.31
N GLU A 72 4.19 -9.47 1.90
CA GLU A 72 4.37 -10.83 2.42
C GLU A 72 4.39 -11.85 1.28
N TRP A 73 3.48 -11.72 0.31
CA TRP A 73 3.50 -12.54 -0.90
C TRP A 73 4.85 -12.44 -1.63
N ARG A 74 5.40 -11.22 -1.75
CA ARG A 74 6.73 -11.01 -2.34
C ARG A 74 7.85 -11.65 -1.54
N LYS A 75 7.78 -11.64 -0.20
CA LYS A 75 8.79 -12.32 0.65
C LYS A 75 8.73 -13.83 0.47
N ALA A 76 7.53 -14.42 0.40
CA ALA A 76 7.34 -15.85 0.26
C ALA A 76 7.85 -16.41 -1.08
N LYS A 77 7.88 -15.59 -2.14
CA LYS A 77 8.36 -15.97 -3.47
C LYS A 77 9.84 -15.69 -3.74
N ARG A 78 10.60 -15.17 -2.78
CA ARG A 78 12.04 -14.92 -2.96
C ARG A 78 12.84 -16.20 -2.76
N PRO A 79 13.55 -16.71 -3.79
CA PRO A 79 14.49 -17.80 -3.57
C PRO A 79 15.63 -17.31 -2.65
N PRO A 80 16.21 -18.18 -1.78
CA PRO A 80 17.19 -17.81 -0.75
C PRO A 80 18.47 -17.13 -1.27
N HIS A 81 18.68 -17.08 -2.58
CA HIS A 81 19.90 -16.58 -3.22
C HIS A 81 19.68 -15.43 -4.24
N ALA A 82 18.46 -14.89 -4.38
CA ALA A 82 18.23 -13.69 -5.20
C ALA A 82 18.58 -12.42 -4.41
N LEU A 83 19.87 -12.29 -4.06
CA LEU A 83 20.46 -11.04 -3.60
C LEU A 83 21.14 -10.39 -4.81
N ARG A 84 20.75 -9.14 -5.10
CA ARG A 84 21.23 -8.25 -6.18
C ARG A 84 20.43 -8.35 -7.49
N ASP A 85 19.19 -7.86 -7.53
CA ASP A 85 18.81 -6.98 -8.65
C ASP A 85 17.51 -6.17 -8.37
N PRO A 86 17.44 -4.89 -8.77
CA PRO A 86 16.39 -3.94 -8.38
C PRO A 86 15.13 -3.92 -9.26
N VAL A 87 14.91 -4.91 -10.13
CA VAL A 87 13.82 -4.88 -11.15
C VAL A 87 12.41 -5.21 -10.65
N ASP A 88 12.19 -5.52 -9.37
CA ASP A 88 10.88 -5.95 -8.83
C ASP A 88 9.89 -4.81 -8.49
N VAL A 89 10.24 -3.54 -8.76
CA VAL A 89 9.45 -2.37 -8.31
C VAL A 89 8.45 -1.88 -9.36
N ILE A 90 8.64 -2.19 -10.65
CA ILE A 90 7.77 -1.71 -11.74
C ILE A 90 6.86 -2.86 -12.23
N ARG A 91 5.75 -3.15 -11.54
CA ARG A 91 4.62 -3.91 -12.12
C ARG A 91 3.25 -3.66 -11.45
N LEU A 92 2.94 -2.42 -11.02
CA LEU A 92 1.63 -2.13 -10.43
C LEU A 92 1.07 -0.75 -10.82
N ILE A 93 1.10 -0.43 -12.13
CA ILE A 93 0.01 0.31 -12.81
C ILE A 93 -0.15 -0.27 -14.24
N SER A 94 -0.72 -1.48 -14.32
CA SER A 94 -1.44 -2.06 -15.47
C SER A 94 -2.10 -3.35 -14.99
#